data_AF-A0A9Q6HM40-F1
#
_entry.id   AF-A0A9Q6HM40-F1
#
_cell.length_a   1.000
_cell.length_b   1.000
_cell.length_c   1.000
_cell.angle_alpha   90.00
_cell.angle_beta   90.00
_cell.angle_gamma   90.00
#
_symmetry.space_group_name_H-M   'P 1'
#
loop_
_entity.id
_entity.type
_entity.pdbx_description
1 polymer ?
#
loop_
_entity_poly.entity_id
_entity_poly.type
_entity_poly.pdbx_seq_one_letter_code
_entity_poly.pdbx_strand_id
1 'polypeptide(L)' 'MAINLKSKVSIFNKSTQELADIFYIPNNHKITKVIEIMRTQNLADSDSTFLKIYDFYFCK' A
#
# COMPACT_ATOMS: atom_id res chain seq x y z
N MET A 1 12.92 16.95 -21.23
CA MET A 1 12.20 15.67 -21.33
C MET A 1 11.51 15.41 -19.99
N ALA A 2 10.28 15.90 -19.81
CA ALA A 2 9.54 15.70 -18.56
C ALA A 2 8.83 14.35 -18.63
N ILE A 3 9.50 13.29 -18.17
CA ILE A 3 8.81 12.04 -17.87
C ILE A 3 8.09 12.27 -16.55
N ASN A 4 6.92 12.89 -16.62
CA ASN A 4 6.02 13.02 -15.48
C ASN A 4 5.34 11.66 -15.29
N LEU A 5 6.15 10.65 -14.95
CA LEU A 5 5.64 9.38 -14.47
C LEU A 5 5.08 9.72 -13.09
N LYS A 6 3.80 10.04 -13.01
CA LYS A 6 3.00 9.75 -11.81
C LYS A 6 3.17 8.25 -11.62
N SER A 7 4.23 7.85 -10.92
CA SER A 7 4.46 6.47 -10.54
C SER A 7 3.29 6.09 -9.68
N LYS A 8 2.25 5.53 -10.31
CA LYS A 8 1.24 4.74 -9.61
C LYS A 8 2.05 3.67 -8.90
N VAL A 9 2.23 3.86 -7.59
CA VAL A 9 2.88 2.87 -6.77
C VAL A 9 1.93 1.69 -6.73
N SER A 10 2.23 0.65 -7.53
CA SER A 10 1.48 -0.60 -7.50
C SER A 10 1.83 -1.34 -6.22
N ILE A 11 0.87 -1.38 -5.31
CA ILE A 11 0.93 -2.02 -4.01
C ILE A 11 1.08 -3.53 -4.16
N PHE A 12 0.40 -4.16 -5.12
CA PHE A 12 0.52 -5.61 -5.30
C PHE A 12 1.81 -6.04 -5.98
N ASN A 13 2.47 -5.13 -6.69
CA ASN A 13 3.73 -5.41 -7.40
C ASN A 13 4.98 -5.10 -6.56
N LYS A 14 4.80 -4.54 -5.36
CA LYS A 14 5.90 -4.21 -4.46
C LYS A 14 5.95 -5.16 -3.28
N SER A 15 7.16 -5.36 -2.78
CA SER A 15 7.36 -6.14 -1.57
C SER A 15 6.92 -5.35 -0.33
N THR A 16 6.52 -6.05 0.73
CA THR A 16 6.10 -5.41 1.99
C THR A 16 7.19 -4.53 2.61
N GLN A 17 8.47 -4.89 2.44
CA GLN A 17 9.60 -4.03 2.80
C GLN A 17 9.65 -2.74 1.99
N GLU A 18 9.48 -2.79 0.67
CA GLU A 18 9.45 -1.56 -0.13
C GLU A 18 8.27 -0.66 0.29
N LEU A 19 7.11 -1.26 0.57
CA LEU A 19 5.95 -0.52 1.05
C LEU A 19 6.19 0.04 2.47
N ALA A 20 6.92 -0.67 3.32
CA ALA A 20 7.33 -0.21 4.64
C ALA A 20 8.22 1.03 4.53
N ASP A 21 9.20 1.01 3.62
CA ASP A 21 10.07 2.16 3.33
C ASP A 21 9.30 3.33 2.71
N ILE A 22 8.45 3.08 1.70
CA ILE A 22 7.68 4.12 1.00
C ILE A 22 6.69 4.82 1.94
N PHE A 23 5.98 4.05 2.77
CA PHE A 23 4.93 4.57 3.65
C PHE A 23 5.40 4.80 5.09
N TYR A 24 6.69 4.59 5.38
CA TYR A 24 7.28 4.70 6.73
C TYR A 24 6.53 3.86 7.78
N ILE A 25 6.08 2.66 7.39
CA ILE A 25 5.34 1.73 8.26
C ILE A 25 6.33 0.68 8.78
N PRO A 26 6.76 0.73 10.06
CA PRO A 26 7.80 -0.16 10.59
C PRO A 26 7.32 -1.62 10.76
N ASN A 27 6.06 -1.93 10.46
CA ASN A 27 5.46 -3.23 10.73
C ASN A 27 4.96 -3.91 9.45
N ASN A 28 5.80 -4.77 8.89
CA ASN A 28 5.50 -5.55 7.68
C ASN A 28 4.25 -6.43 7.82
N HIS A 29 3.93 -6.90 9.04
CA HIS A 29 2.74 -7.73 9.26
C HIS A 29 1.45 -6.94 9.07
N LYS A 30 1.43 -5.64 9.46
CA LYS A 30 0.28 -4.76 9.18
C LYS A 30 0.11 -4.56 7.67
N ILE A 31 1.22 -4.34 6.96
CA ILE A 31 1.21 -4.17 5.49
C ILE A 31 0.65 -5.42 4.80
N THR A 32 1.13 -6.62 5.18
CA THR A 32 0.61 -7.88 4.65
C THR A 32 -0.89 -8.00 4.84
N LYS A 33 -1.40 -7.71 6.05
CA LYS A 33 -2.85 -7.74 6.33
C LYS A 33 -3.63 -6.78 5.46
N VAL A 34 -3.15 -5.55 5.26
CA VAL A 34 -3.82 -4.58 4.38
C VAL A 34 -3.85 -5.08 2.94
N ILE A 35 -2.75 -5.64 2.43
CA ILE A 35 -2.69 -6.21 1.09
C ILE A 35 -3.66 -7.38 0.93
N GLU A 36 -3.73 -8.27 1.92
CA GLU A 36 -4.70 -9.37 1.93
C GLU A 36 -6.14 -8.84 1.90
N ILE A 37 -6.48 -7.86 2.73
CA ILE A 37 -7.80 -7.22 2.74
C ILE A 37 -8.12 -6.62 1.37
N MET A 38 -7.16 -5.91 0.77
CA MET A 38 -7.32 -5.34 -0.56
C MET A 38 -7.55 -6.41 -1.62
N ARG A 39 -6.85 -7.55 -1.58
CA ARG A 39 -7.05 -8.68 -2.50
C ARG A 39 -8.40 -9.37 -2.29
N THR A 40 -8.76 -9.67 -1.05
CA THR A 40 -10.03 -10.33 -0.71
C THR A 40 -11.23 -9.50 -1.11
N GLN A 41 -11.16 -8.18 -0.94
CA GLN A 41 -12.24 -7.25 -1.32
C GLN A 41 -12.15 -6.77 -2.77
N ASN A 42 -11.18 -7.27 -3.56
CA ASN A 42 -10.92 -6.85 -4.94
C ASN A 42 -10.83 -5.32 -5.08
N LEU A 43 -10.10 -4.69 -4.15
CA LEU A 43 -9.91 -3.25 -4.13
C LEU A 43 -8.85 -2.82 -5.14
N ALA A 44 -8.94 -1.56 -5.56
CA ALA A 44 -8.02 -0.98 -6.50
C ALA A 44 -6.58 -1.01 -5.97
N ASP A 45 -5.66 -1.52 -6.80
CA ASP A 45 -4.22 -1.46 -6.58
C ASP A 45 -3.73 0.01 -6.71
N SER A 46 -3.81 0.73 -5.61
CA SER A 46 -3.33 2.10 -5.47
C SER A 46 -2.90 2.36 -4.02
N ASP A 47 -1.82 3.12 -3.90
CA ASP A 47 -1.35 3.79 -2.69
C ASP A 47 -2.44 4.49 -1.88
N SER A 48 -3.36 5.22 -2.53
CA SER A 48 -4.46 5.88 -1.82
C SER A 48 -5.40 4.88 -1.13
N THR A 49 -5.73 3.78 -1.82
CA THR A 49 -6.56 2.71 -1.26
C THR A 49 -5.84 2.03 -0.10
N PHE A 50 -4.56 1.72 -0.28
CA PHE A 50 -3.73 1.09 0.75
C PHE A 50 -3.67 1.95 2.02
N LEU A 51 -3.37 3.25 1.90
CA LEU A 51 -3.30 4.16 3.04
C LEU A 51 -4.64 4.30 3.74
N LYS A 52 -5.76 4.38 3.00
CA LYS A 52 -7.11 4.43 3.60
C LYS A 52 -7.43 3.18 4.43
N ILE A 53 -7.12 2.00 3.89
CA ILE A 53 -7.35 0.74 4.61
C ILE A 53 -6.41 0.67 5.82
N TYR A 54 -5.14 1.01 5.64
CA TYR A 54 -4.17 1.01 6.73
C TYR A 54 -4.62 1.94 7.87
N ASP A 55 -5.02 3.16 7.54
CA ASP A 55 -5.53 4.15 8.50
C ASP A 55 -6.77 3.62 9.24
N PHE A 56 -7.74 3.08 8.50
CA PHE A 56 -8.97 2.51 9.04
C PHE A 56 -8.75 1.36 10.04
N TYR A 57 -7.79 0.48 9.77
CA TYR A 57 -7.51 -0.68 10.63
C TYR A 57 -6.50 -0.42 11.75
N PHE A 58 -5.57 0.54 11.59
CA PHE A 58 -4.39 0.63 12.46
C PHE A 58 -4.07 2.02 13.03
N CYS A 59 -4.69 3.10 12.54
CA CYS A 59 -4.40 4.48 12.97
C CYS A 59 -5.50 5.07 13.87
N LYS A 60 -6.20 4.20 14.60
CA LYS A 60 -7.33 4.53 15.47
C LYS A 60 -6.92 5.42 16.65
#